data_AF-A0A7C8YBP2-F1
#
_entry.id   AF-A0A7C8YBP2-F1
#
_cell.length_a   1.000
_cell.length_b   1.000
_cell.length_c   1.000
_cell.angle_alpha   90.00
_cell.angle_beta   90.00
_cell.angle_gamma   90.00
#
_symmetry.space_group_name_H-M   'P 1'
#
loop_
_entity.id
_entity.type
_entity.pdbx_description
1 polymer ?
#
loop_
_entity_poly.entity_id
_entity_poly.type
_entity_poly.pdbx_seq_one_letter_code
_entity_poly.pdbx_strand_id
1 'polypeptide(L)'
;CPKSEQIINCAMGLRLPIDVDALKKAFFESTMIGHPRFCSLVVRKNGNEYYWRKTHVNIDDHFIIIDPPTATVTGTEDEVEVAVNAYLANLAVSTPLSEDKPL
;
A
#
# COMPACT_ATOMS: atom_id res chain seq x y z
N CYS A 1 -13.13 10.29 -11.93
CA CYS A 1 -12.82 8.86 -12.05
C CYS A 1 -14.11 8.04 -12.13
N PRO A 2 -14.20 6.97 -12.94
CA PRO A 2 -15.19 5.95 -12.61
C PRO A 2 -14.85 5.49 -11.20
N LYS A 3 -15.79 5.64 -10.28
CA LYS A 3 -15.63 5.23 -8.88
C LYS A 3 -15.60 3.71 -8.83
N SER A 4 -14.48 3.10 -9.19
CA SER A 4 -14.20 1.74 -8.76
C SER A 4 -13.70 1.81 -7.33
N GLU A 5 -14.64 1.94 -6.38
CA GLU A 5 -14.39 1.90 -4.93
C GLU A 5 -14.04 0.47 -4.46
N GLN A 6 -13.73 -0.44 -5.38
CA GLN A 6 -13.36 -1.81 -5.07
C GLN A 6 -11.89 -1.89 -4.73
N ILE A 7 -11.62 -1.90 -3.43
CA ILE A 7 -10.30 -2.10 -2.85
C ILE A 7 -10.22 -3.56 -2.41
N ILE A 8 -9.17 -4.24 -2.85
CA ILE A 8 -8.89 -5.62 -2.44
C ILE A 8 -7.69 -5.56 -1.50
N ASN A 9 -7.96 -5.69 -0.20
CA ASN A 9 -6.92 -5.85 0.80
C ASN A 9 -6.48 -7.32 0.87
N CYS A 10 -5.17 -7.56 0.93
CA CYS A 10 -4.59 -8.89 1.10
C CYS A 10 -3.62 -8.85 2.30
N ALA A 11 -3.73 -9.84 3.18
CA ALA A 11 -2.84 -10.01 4.33
C ALA A 11 -2.12 -11.36 4.21
N MET A 12 -0.83 -11.37 4.51
CA MET A 12 0.02 -12.56 4.45
C MET A 12 0.87 -12.65 5.72
N GLY A 13 0.79 -13.78 6.40
CA GLY A 13 1.69 -14.12 7.49
C GLY A 13 2.93 -14.85 6.96
N LEU A 14 4.11 -14.46 7.41
CA LEU A 14 5.37 -15.09 7.03
C LEU A 14 6.06 -15.68 8.26
N ARG A 15 6.70 -16.84 8.06
CA ARG A 15 7.47 -17.51 9.12
C ARG A 15 8.81 -16.82 9.42
N LEU A 16 9.38 -16.14 8.42
CA LEU A 16 10.68 -15.49 8.50
C LEU A 16 10.51 -13.97 8.43
N PRO A 17 11.39 -13.20 9.10
CA PRO A 17 11.35 -11.74 9.02
C PRO A 17 11.57 -11.28 7.57
N ILE A 18 10.93 -10.17 7.22
CA ILE A 18 11.10 -9.53 5.91
C ILE A 18 12.24 -8.52 6.00
N ASP A 19 13.21 -8.64 5.09
CA ASP A 19 14.13 -7.55 4.80
C ASP A 19 13.41 -6.52 3.92
N VAL A 20 13.02 -5.40 4.54
CA VAL A 20 12.22 -4.36 3.90
C VAL A 20 12.98 -3.73 2.73
N ASP A 21 14.29 -3.52 2.86
CA ASP A 21 15.10 -2.87 1.82
C ASP A 21 15.29 -3.82 0.63
N ALA A 22 15.54 -5.10 0.89
CA ALA A 22 15.59 -6.12 -0.15
C ALA A 22 14.25 -6.25 -0.88
N LEU A 23 13.13 -6.17 -0.16
CA LEU A 23 11.79 -6.22 -0.75
C LEU A 23 11.53 -5.00 -1.62
N LYS A 24 11.79 -3.78 -1.12
CA LYS A 24 11.68 -2.54 -1.90
C LYS A 24 12.49 -2.61 -3.19
N LYS A 25 13.74 -3.09 -3.10
CA LYS A 25 14.60 -3.30 -4.27
C LYS A 25 14.01 -4.29 -5.27
N ALA A 26 13.48 -5.42 -4.80
CA ALA A 26 12.84 -6.42 -5.66
C ALA A 26 11.63 -5.84 -6.40
N PHE A 27 10.83 -5.00 -5.74
CA PHE A 27 9.75 -4.26 -6.38
C PHE A 27 10.28 -3.22 -7.39
N PHE A 28 11.36 -2.52 -7.07
CA PHE A 28 12.01 -1.56 -7.96
C PHE A 28 12.48 -2.16 -9.27
N GLU A 29 13.13 -3.31 -9.16
CA GLU A 29 13.71 -4.02 -10.30
C GLU A 29 12.65 -4.83 -11.07
N SER A 30 11.42 -4.92 -10.57
CA SER A 30 10.33 -5.64 -11.23
C SER A 30 9.78 -4.88 -12.45
N THR A 31 9.17 -5.64 -13.38
CA THR A 31 8.45 -5.06 -14.52
C THR A 31 7.17 -4.31 -14.11
N MET A 32 6.74 -4.48 -12.86
CA MET A 32 5.51 -3.90 -12.32
C MET A 32 5.53 -2.36 -12.39
N ILE A 33 6.65 -1.74 -12.03
CA ILE A 33 6.79 -0.27 -12.02
C ILE A 33 6.73 0.33 -13.42
N GLY A 34 7.19 -0.41 -14.42
CA GLY A 34 7.10 0.00 -15.82
C GLY A 34 5.69 -0.12 -16.41
N HIS A 35 4.80 -0.88 -15.75
CA HIS A 35 3.48 -1.17 -16.29
C HIS A 35 2.57 0.06 -16.20
N PRO A 36 1.84 0.44 -17.27
CA PRO A 36 1.00 1.64 -17.29
C PRO A 36 0.00 1.74 -16.12
N ARG A 37 -0.45 0.59 -15.59
CA ARG A 37 -1.37 0.54 -14.43
C ARG A 37 -0.77 1.12 -13.14
N PHE A 38 0.52 0.91 -12.90
CA PHE A 38 1.21 1.27 -11.65
C PHE A 38 2.06 2.54 -11.79
N CYS A 39 2.15 3.13 -12.99
CA CYS A 39 2.87 4.37 -13.22
C CYS A 39 2.02 5.45 -13.90
N SER A 40 0.68 5.35 -13.83
CA SER A 40 -0.22 6.37 -14.38
C SER A 40 -1.11 6.98 -13.32
N LEU A 41 -1.27 8.30 -13.40
CA LEU A 41 -2.18 9.08 -12.58
C LEU A 41 -3.33 9.62 -13.43
N VAL A 42 -4.53 9.65 -12.86
CA VAL A 42 -5.66 10.34 -13.49
C VAL A 42 -5.51 11.83 -13.21
N VAL A 43 -5.37 12.64 -14.25
CA VAL A 43 -5.27 14.09 -14.13
C VAL A 43 -6.48 14.74 -14.79
N ARG A 44 -7.03 15.77 -14.14
CA ARG A 44 -8.09 16.60 -14.70
C ARG A 44 -7.51 17.69 -15.60
N LYS A 45 -7.98 17.78 -16.85
CA LYS A 45 -7.66 18.87 -17.77
C LYS A 45 -8.77 19.94 -17.69
N ASN A 46 -8.44 21.21 -17.94
CA ASN A 46 -9.36 22.36 -17.93
C ASN A 46 -10.79 21.97 -18.38
N GLY A 47 -11.74 21.94 -17.45
CA GLY A 47 -13.10 21.42 -17.67
C GLY A 47 -13.39 20.12 -16.90
N ASN A 48 -14.17 19.21 -17.50
CA ASN A 48 -14.57 17.91 -16.92
C ASN A 48 -13.88 16.71 -17.59
N GLU A 49 -12.79 16.95 -18.33
CA GLU A 49 -12.03 15.89 -19.00
C GLU A 49 -10.95 15.31 -18.09
N TYR A 50 -10.81 13.98 -18.12
CA TYR A 50 -9.78 13.23 -17.38
C TYR A 50 -8.88 12.51 -18.38
N TYR A 51 -7.58 12.49 -18.11
CA TYR A 51 -6.61 11.71 -18.89
C TYR A 51 -5.60 11.03 -17.99
N TRP A 52 -5.04 9.93 -18.47
CA TRP A 52 -3.96 9.21 -17.80
C TRP A 52 -2.62 9.83 -18.15
N ARG A 53 -1.87 10.24 -17.14
CA ARG A 53 -0.52 10.77 -17.28
C ARG A 53 0.46 9.78 -16.67
N LYS A 54 1.43 9.33 -17.47
CA LYS A 54 2.56 8.56 -16.94
C LYS A 54 3.35 9.43 -15.96
N THR A 55 3.67 8.89 -14.79
CA THR A 55 4.41 9.56 -13.73
C THR A 55 5.55 8.66 -13.23
N HIS A 56 6.52 9.29 -12.58
CA HIS A 56 7.54 8.57 -11.83
C HIS A 56 6.90 7.95 -10.57
N VAL A 57 7.29 6.73 -10.24
CA VAL A 57 6.84 5.99 -9.05
C VAL A 57 7.99 6.01 -8.04
N ASN A 58 7.75 6.62 -6.89
CA ASN A 58 8.66 6.54 -5.76
C ASN A 58 8.20 5.41 -4.83
N ILE A 59 8.94 4.31 -4.78
CA ILE A 59 8.52 3.11 -4.02
C ILE A 59 8.36 3.39 -2.53
N ASP A 60 9.19 4.26 -1.96
CA ASP A 60 9.14 4.54 -0.53
C ASP A 60 7.78 5.10 -0.12
N ASP A 61 7.08 5.81 -1.02
CA ASP A 61 5.75 6.34 -0.77
C ASP A 61 4.67 5.23 -0.75
N HIS A 62 4.97 4.02 -1.25
CA HIS A 62 4.04 2.89 -1.31
C HIS A 62 4.28 1.84 -0.20
N PHE A 63 5.39 1.92 0.54
CA PHE A 63 5.69 1.04 1.66
C PHE A 63 5.36 1.73 2.99
N ILE A 64 4.26 1.33 3.60
CA ILE A 64 3.87 1.81 4.93
C ILE A 64 4.39 0.80 5.97
N ILE A 65 5.45 1.17 6.66
CA ILE A 65 6.02 0.38 7.75
C ILE A 65 5.29 0.78 9.03
N ILE A 66 4.62 -0.18 9.65
CA ILE A 66 3.99 0.00 10.94
C ILE A 66 4.84 -0.74 11.94
N ASP A 67 5.63 0.02 12.69
CA ASP A 67 6.27 -0.54 13.86
C ASP A 67 5.18 -0.79 14.91
N PRO A 68 5.15 -1.98 15.54
CA PRO A 68 4.25 -2.20 16.66
C PRO A 68 4.53 -1.13 17.71
N PRO A 69 3.50 -0.53 18.35
CA PRO A 69 3.72 0.50 19.34
C PRO A 69 4.67 -0.05 20.40
N THR A 70 5.70 0.73 20.72
CA THR A 70 6.69 0.47 21.78
C THR A 70 6.05 0.34 23.19
N ALA A 71 4.73 0.40 23.29
CA ALA A 71 3.96 0.08 24.48
C ALA A 71 3.72 -1.43 24.55
N THR A 72 4.63 -2.13 25.23
CA THR A 72 4.35 -3.36 25.97
C THR A 72 3.56 -4.43 25.20
N VAL A 73 3.93 -4.72 23.95
CA VAL A 73 3.76 -6.10 23.50
C VAL A 73 4.84 -6.88 24.25
N THR A 74 4.44 -7.61 25.29
CA THR A 74 5.31 -8.56 26.00
C THR A 74 5.81 -9.67 25.05
N GLY A 75 5.30 -9.69 23.83
CA GLY A 75 5.61 -10.68 22.80
C GLY A 75 4.69 -11.88 22.86
N THR A 76 3.61 -11.82 23.66
CA THR A 76 2.65 -12.91 23.70
C THR A 76 1.87 -12.97 22.39
N GLU A 77 1.58 -14.20 21.94
CA GLU A 77 0.88 -14.45 20.67
C GLU A 77 -0.49 -13.74 20.65
N ASP A 78 -1.17 -13.69 21.80
CA ASP A 78 -2.48 -13.04 21.96
C ASP A 78 -2.43 -11.51 21.71
N GLU A 79 -1.40 -10.82 22.20
CA GLU A 79 -1.26 -9.37 22.01
C GLU A 79 -0.97 -9.03 20.54
N VAL A 80 -0.16 -9.85 19.88
CA VAL A 80 0.14 -9.71 18.44
C VAL A 80 -1.11 -9.97 17.61
N GLU A 81 -1.88 -11.01 17.93
CA GLU A 81 -3.14 -11.33 17.25
C GLU A 81 -4.14 -10.17 17.36
N VAL A 82 -4.34 -9.62 18.57
CA VAL A 82 -5.25 -8.50 18.79
C VAL A 82 -4.82 -7.27 17.98
N ALA A 83 -3.53 -6.96 17.94
CA ALA A 83 -3.01 -5.82 17.16
C ALA A 83 -3.22 -6.02 15.65
N VAL A 84 -2.92 -7.20 15.12
CA VAL A 84 -3.13 -7.54 13.70
C VAL A 84 -4.61 -7.46 13.35
N ASN A 85 -5.48 -8.05 14.16
CA ASN A 85 -6.93 -8.04 13.94
C ASN A 85 -7.50 -6.62 13.96
N ALA A 86 -7.07 -5.78 14.90
CA ALA A 86 -7.47 -4.38 14.96
C ALA A 86 -7.03 -3.62 13.68
N TYR A 87 -5.82 -3.88 13.19
CA TYR A 87 -5.34 -3.28 11.95
C TYR A 87 -6.15 -3.72 10.73
N LEU A 88 -6.40 -5.03 10.57
CA LEU A 88 -7.20 -5.57 9.47
C LEU A 88 -8.65 -5.07 9.50
N ALA A 89 -9.25 -4.96 10.70
CA ALA A 89 -10.58 -4.40 10.87
C ALA A 89 -10.64 -2.93 10.41
N ASN A 90 -9.60 -2.14 10.73
CA ASN A 90 -9.49 -0.77 10.24
C ASN A 90 -9.38 -0.70 8.70
N LEU A 91 -8.58 -1.57 8.08
CA LEU A 91 -8.45 -1.63 6.61
C LEU A 91 -9.78 -1.96 5.90
N ALA A 92 -10.66 -2.72 6.55
CA ALA A 92 -11.97 -3.08 5.99
C ALA A 92 -12.95 -1.89 5.92
N VAL A 93 -12.79 -0.88 6.79
CA VAL A 93 -13.68 0.29 6.85
C VAL A 93 -13.04 1.57 6.32
N SER A 94 -11.71 1.62 6.26
CA SER A 94 -10.93 2.75 5.77
C SER A 94 -9.67 2.23 5.09
N THR A 95 -9.54 2.45 3.79
CA THR A 95 -8.28 2.15 3.10
C THR A 95 -7.55 3.46 2.78
N PRO A 96 -6.28 3.61 3.20
CA PRO A 96 -5.49 4.80 2.95
C PRO A 96 -4.87 4.81 1.54
N LEU A 97 -5.69 4.58 0.49
CA LEU A 97 -5.23 4.74 -0.89
C LEU A 97 -5.37 6.21 -1.30
N SER A 98 -4.24 6.92 -1.37
CA SER A 98 -4.20 8.28 -1.90
C SER A 98 -4.41 8.26 -3.42
N GLU A 99 -5.24 9.17 -3.92
CA GLU A 99 -5.42 9.40 -5.36
C GLU A 99 -4.30 10.25 -5.98
N ASP A 100 -3.40 10.80 -5.15
CA ASP A 100 -2.32 11.69 -5.59
C ASP A 100 -1.07 10.95 -6.09
N LYS A 101 -1.00 9.64 -5.84
CA LYS A 101 0.07 8.75 -6.32
C LYS A 101 -0.52 7.60 -7.15
N PRO A 102 0.27 7.00 -8.07
CA PRO A 102 -0.16 5.82 -8.81
C PRO A 102 -0.62 4.69 -7.90
N LEU A 103 -1.33 3.72 -8.48
CA LEU A 103 -1.60 2.43 -7.81
C LEU A 103 -0.29 1.71 -7.49
#